data_AF-A0A6N8SBW1-F1
#
_entry.id   AF-A0A6N8SBW1-F1
#
_cell.length_a   1.000
_cell.length_b   1.000
_cell.length_c   1.000
_cell.angle_alpha   90.00
_cell.angle_beta   90.00
_cell.angle_gamma   90.00
#
_symmetry.space_group_name_H-M   'P 1'
#
loop_
_entity.id
_entity.type
_entity.pdbx_description
1 polymer ?
#
loop_
_entity_poly.entity_id
_entity_poly.type
_entity_poly.pdbx_seq_one_letter_code
_entity_poly.pdbx_strand_id
1 'polypeptide(L)'
;MSAFSIDYDFEEMHLCGDGLMAWGTATLVHDGDGEFYVSAIMIGGKKFTRNGYGSDQFFSTTNKDIFLTIAKQLEESKHTQETWGEALREDRAGDPDRAYDERRDHQAMGWV
;
A
#
# COMPACT_ATOMS: atom_id res chain seq x y z
N MET A 1 -8.44 -8.80 13.10
CA MET A 1 -8.56 -7.39 12.66
C MET A 1 -8.10 -7.36 11.23
N SER A 2 -8.93 -6.88 10.30
CA SER A 2 -8.55 -6.74 8.89
C SER A 2 -7.46 -5.67 8.80
N ALA A 3 -6.25 -6.07 8.43
CA ALA A 3 -5.21 -5.11 8.08
C ALA A 3 -5.68 -4.39 6.81
N PHE A 4 -5.98 -3.10 6.90
CA PHE A 4 -6.30 -2.30 5.73
C PHE A 4 -5.02 -2.07 4.93
N SER A 5 -5.14 -2.19 3.62
CA SER A 5 -4.02 -2.08 2.68
C SER A 5 -4.46 -1.34 1.44
N ILE A 6 -3.61 -0.44 0.94
CA ILE A 6 -3.82 0.23 -0.35
C ILE A 6 -2.58 0.09 -1.22
N ASP A 7 -2.81 0.05 -2.52
CA ASP A 7 -1.76 0.18 -3.51
C ASP A 7 -1.61 1.66 -3.88
N TYR A 8 -0.39 2.17 -3.80
CA TYR A 8 -0.02 3.55 -4.04
C TYR A 8 0.99 3.62 -5.19
N ASP A 9 0.57 4.20 -6.31
CA ASP A 9 1.46 4.43 -7.44
C ASP A 9 2.35 5.64 -7.17
N PHE A 10 3.64 5.49 -7.43
CA PHE A 10 4.63 6.55 -7.32
C PHE A 10 5.36 6.73 -8.64
N GLU A 11 5.65 7.98 -8.95
CA GLU A 11 6.43 8.39 -10.11
C GLU A 11 7.61 9.23 -9.58
N GLU A 12 8.80 9.03 -10.15
CA GLU A 12 10.02 9.82 -9.84
C GLU A 12 10.61 9.68 -8.43
N MET A 13 10.74 8.45 -7.93
CA MET A 13 11.42 8.20 -6.65
C MET A 13 12.94 8.03 -6.83
N HIS A 14 13.72 8.81 -6.08
CA HIS A 14 15.18 8.73 -6.13
C HIS A 14 15.68 7.49 -5.39
N LEU A 15 16.39 6.60 -6.10
CA LEU A 15 16.92 5.35 -5.53
C LEU A 15 18.36 5.48 -5.04
N CYS A 16 19.21 6.20 -5.77
CA CYS A 16 20.62 6.39 -5.43
C CYS A 16 21.22 7.56 -6.22
N GLY A 17 21.60 8.64 -5.53
CA GLY A 17 22.16 9.86 -6.13
C GLY A 17 21.21 10.58 -7.09
N ASP A 18 21.71 11.61 -7.78
CA ASP A 18 20.96 12.45 -8.73
C ASP A 18 20.61 11.76 -10.08
N GLY A 19 20.78 10.43 -10.19
CA GLY A 19 20.75 9.74 -11.49
C GLY A 19 19.82 8.54 -11.62
N LEU A 20 19.35 7.95 -10.51
CA LEU A 20 18.53 6.74 -10.56
C LEU A 20 17.12 7.03 -10.05
N MET A 21 16.19 7.19 -11.01
CA MET A 21 14.76 7.33 -10.76
C MET A 21 14.04 6.00 -10.90
N ALA A 22 13.00 5.80 -10.09
CA ALA A 22 12.10 4.67 -10.22
C ALA A 22 10.63 5.09 -10.16
N TRP A 23 9.83 4.36 -10.93
CA TRP A 23 8.38 4.40 -10.91
C TRP A 23 7.85 3.01 -10.59
N GLY A 24 6.75 2.94 -9.88
CA GLY A 24 6.23 1.68 -9.40
C GLY A 24 5.01 1.82 -8.50
N THR A 25 4.64 0.70 -7.89
CA THR A 25 3.49 0.62 -6.99
C THR A 25 3.96 0.14 -5.63
N ALA A 26 3.60 0.85 -4.56
CA ALA A 26 3.90 0.48 -3.18
C ALA A 26 2.63 0.03 -2.47
N THR A 27 2.69 -1.08 -1.75
CA THR A 27 1.57 -1.56 -0.93
C THR A 27 1.73 -1.03 0.49
N LEU A 28 0.92 -0.05 0.85
CA LEU A 28 0.85 0.55 2.17
C LEU A 28 -0.09 -0.26 3.05
N VAL A 29 0.29 -0.53 4.30
CA VAL A 29 -0.49 -1.33 5.24
C VAL A 29 -0.42 -0.73 6.65
N HIS A 30 -1.41 -1.01 7.49
CA HIS A 30 -1.30 -0.75 8.93
C HIS A 30 -1.72 -1.98 9.75
N ASP A 31 -1.15 -2.11 10.95
CA ASP A 31 -1.42 -3.21 11.88
C ASP A 31 -2.42 -2.84 12.99
N GLY A 32 -2.75 -1.56 13.15
CA GLY A 32 -3.79 -1.11 14.08
C GLY A 32 -3.55 0.26 14.69
N ASP A 33 -2.30 0.74 14.67
CA ASP A 33 -1.89 1.98 15.35
C ASP A 33 -2.06 3.26 14.52
N GLY A 34 -2.65 3.15 13.32
CA GLY A 34 -3.01 4.30 12.48
C GLY A 34 -1.86 4.85 11.62
N GLU A 35 -0.61 4.53 11.96
CA GLU A 35 0.54 4.75 11.07
C GLU A 35 0.62 3.62 10.04
N PHE A 36 0.91 3.99 8.78
CA PHE A 36 1.14 3.02 7.72
C PHE A 36 2.64 2.74 7.57
N TYR A 37 2.94 1.55 7.07
CA TYR A 37 4.27 1.20 6.60
C TYR A 37 4.18 0.59 5.21
N VAL A 38 5.28 0.69 4.46
CA VAL A 38 5.36 0.02 3.15
C VAL A 38 5.68 -1.45 3.36
N SER A 39 4.83 -2.34 2.84
CA SER A 39 5.01 -3.80 2.93
C SER A 39 5.76 -4.37 1.73
N ALA A 40 5.44 -3.88 0.54
CA ALA A 40 5.99 -4.33 -0.74
C ALA A 40 6.06 -3.17 -1.72
N ILE A 41 7.00 -3.24 -2.66
CA ILE A 41 7.19 -2.28 -3.74
C ILE A 41 7.35 -3.06 -5.04
N MET A 42 6.65 -2.66 -6.09
CA MET A 42 6.70 -3.24 -7.43
C MET A 42 7.35 -2.25 -8.38
N ILE A 43 8.48 -2.60 -9.00
CA ILE A 43 9.17 -1.76 -10.00
C ILE A 43 9.45 -2.62 -11.23
N GLY A 44 8.94 -2.21 -12.39
CA GLY A 44 9.18 -2.93 -13.66
C GLY A 44 8.85 -4.42 -13.60
N GLY A 45 7.80 -4.80 -12.86
CA GLY A 45 7.37 -6.20 -12.66
C GLY A 45 8.13 -6.97 -11.58
N LYS A 46 9.12 -6.37 -10.92
CA LYS A 46 9.85 -6.98 -9.80
C LYS A 46 9.30 -6.55 -8.46
N LYS A 47 9.05 -7.52 -7.58
CA LYS A 47 8.60 -7.29 -6.20
C LYS A 47 9.79 -7.13 -5.26
N PHE A 48 9.77 -6.08 -4.46
CA PHE A 48 10.71 -5.79 -3.40
C PHE A 48 9.96 -5.83 -2.07
N THR A 49 10.56 -6.43 -1.06
CA THR A 49 9.97 -6.56 0.28
C THR A 49 11.01 -6.17 1.33
N ARG A 50 10.56 -5.80 2.53
CA ARG A 50 11.43 -5.45 3.66
C ARG A 50 12.43 -6.54 4.04
N ASN A 51 12.07 -7.79 3.78
CA ASN A 51 12.91 -8.97 4.04
C ASN A 51 13.88 -9.29 2.89
N GLY A 52 13.94 -8.47 1.84
CA GLY A 52 14.88 -8.62 0.73
C GLY A 52 14.48 -9.66 -0.33
N TYR A 53 13.30 -10.26 -0.24
CA TYR A 53 12.84 -11.27 -1.21
C TYR A 53 12.05 -10.60 -2.34
N GLY A 54 12.69 -10.60 -3.52
CA GLY A 54 12.11 -10.46 -4.85
C GLY A 54 12.55 -11.66 -5.67
N SER A 55 11.67 -12.19 -6.52
CA SER A 55 11.72 -13.54 -7.10
C SER A 55 12.88 -13.89 -8.04
N ASP A 56 13.91 -13.06 -8.17
CA ASP A 56 15.06 -13.37 -9.02
C ASP A 56 16.38 -13.19 -8.28
N GLN A 57 17.26 -14.19 -8.44
CA GLN A 57 18.54 -14.41 -7.77
C GLN A 57 19.64 -13.36 -8.02
N PHE A 58 19.29 -12.08 -8.18
CA PHE A 58 20.24 -11.00 -8.42
C PHE A 58 20.21 -9.97 -7.27
N PHE A 59 21.03 -10.27 -6.26
CA PHE A 59 21.71 -9.39 -5.31
C PHE A 59 21.02 -8.95 -4.00
N SER A 60 21.76 -9.18 -2.90
CA SER A 60 21.33 -9.46 -1.53
C SER A 60 21.35 -8.28 -0.55
N THR A 61 21.65 -7.06 -0.99
CA THR A 61 21.73 -5.88 -0.09
C THR A 61 21.18 -4.63 -0.78
N THR A 62 21.59 -4.40 -2.02
CA THR A 62 21.12 -3.27 -2.84
C THR A 62 19.60 -3.24 -3.02
N ASN A 63 18.95 -4.38 -3.21
CA ASN A 63 17.48 -4.45 -3.34
C ASN A 63 16.75 -4.08 -2.04
N LYS A 64 17.34 -4.43 -0.90
CA LYS A 64 16.83 -4.04 0.42
C LYS A 64 17.05 -2.54 0.63
N ASP A 65 18.20 -2.01 0.24
CA ASP A 65 18.50 -0.58 0.35
C ASP A 65 17.59 0.25 -0.55
N ILE A 66 17.32 -0.21 -1.77
CA ILE A 66 16.32 0.38 -2.68
C ILE A 66 14.95 0.39 -2.00
N PHE A 67 14.50 -0.75 -1.47
CA PHE A 67 13.22 -0.83 -0.77
C PHE A 67 13.16 0.15 0.40
N LEU A 68 14.18 0.17 1.26
CA LEU A 68 14.22 1.05 2.43
C LEU A 68 14.27 2.53 2.05
N THR A 69 14.95 2.87 0.96
CA THR A 69 15.08 4.25 0.48
C THR A 69 13.75 4.77 -0.07
N ILE A 70 13.04 3.96 -0.86
CA ILE A 70 11.71 4.32 -1.36
C ILE A 70 10.70 4.32 -0.22
N ALA A 71 10.70 3.29 0.63
CA ALA A 71 9.78 3.19 1.75
C ALA A 71 9.90 4.40 2.66
N LYS A 72 11.13 4.82 2.99
CA LYS A 72 11.38 6.01 3.78
C LYS A 72 10.83 7.27 3.11
N GLN A 73 11.08 7.47 1.81
CA GLN A 73 10.56 8.63 1.08
C GLN A 73 9.02 8.65 1.04
N LEU A 74 8.37 7.49 0.89
CA LEU A 74 6.91 7.37 0.95
C LEU A 74 6.36 7.64 2.35
N GLU A 75 7.02 7.11 3.38
CA GLU A 75 6.64 7.31 4.79
C GLU A 75 6.82 8.79 5.22
N GLU A 76 7.83 9.49 4.69
CA GLU A 76 8.10 10.92 4.94
C GLU A 76 7.31 11.86 3.99
N SER A 77 6.73 11.34 2.91
CA SER A 77 6.00 12.14 1.93
C SER A 77 4.63 12.59 2.46
N LYS A 78 4.43 13.90 2.56
CA LYS A 78 3.15 14.51 2.94
C LYS A 78 2.02 14.07 2.01
N HIS A 79 2.30 13.92 0.72
CA HIS A 79 1.30 13.49 -0.25
C HIS A 79 0.84 12.05 0.01
N THR A 80 1.79 11.14 0.27
CA THR A 80 1.48 9.75 0.61
C THR A 80 0.70 9.65 1.93
N GLN A 81 1.05 10.47 2.93
CA GLN A 81 0.30 10.54 4.19
C GLN A 81 -1.13 11.07 3.99
N GLU A 82 -1.33 12.05 3.12
CA GLU A 82 -2.67 12.57 2.77
C GLU A 82 -3.51 11.51 2.06
N THR A 83 -2.96 10.84 1.03
CA THR A 83 -3.64 9.74 0.31
C THR A 83 -4.01 8.60 1.25
N TRP A 84 -3.10 8.20 2.14
CA TRP A 84 -3.39 7.19 3.15
C TRP A 84 -4.52 7.63 4.09
N GLY A 85 -4.46 8.87 4.58
CA GLY A 85 -5.47 9.42 5.48
C GLY A 85 -6.86 9.52 4.84
N GLU A 86 -6.94 9.83 3.55
CA GLU A 86 -8.16 9.81 2.76
C GLU A 86 -8.70 8.40 2.61
N ALA A 87 -7.87 7.45 2.16
CA ALA A 87 -8.28 6.06 1.96
C ALA A 87 -8.72 5.39 3.28
N LEU A 88 -8.03 5.66 4.38
CA LEU A 88 -8.40 5.17 5.71
C LEU A 88 -9.71 5.82 6.21
N ARG A 89 -9.97 7.09 5.85
CA ARG A 89 -11.25 7.74 6.16
C ARG A 89 -12.38 7.14 5.33
N GLU A 90 -12.16 6.83 4.06
CA GLU A 90 -13.16 6.17 3.22
C GLU A 90 -13.49 4.76 3.73
N ASP A 91 -12.47 3.97 4.07
CA ASP A 91 -12.63 2.63 4.65
C ASP A 91 -13.39 2.69 5.99
N ARG A 92 -13.01 3.63 6.88
CA ARG A 92 -13.69 3.85 8.17
C ARG A 92 -15.06 4.52 8.03
N ALA A 93 -15.26 5.32 6.99
CA ALA A 93 -16.55 5.94 6.70
C ALA A 93 -17.59 4.89 6.32
N GLY A 94 -17.17 3.66 6.05
CA GLY A 94 -18.00 2.47 6.12
C GLY A 94 -19.23 2.65 5.27
N ASP A 95 -19.07 2.39 3.97
CA ASP A 95 -20.12 2.35 2.95
C ASP A 95 -21.55 2.36 3.53
N PRO A 96 -22.23 3.51 3.60
CA PRO A 96 -23.59 3.58 4.11
C PRO A 96 -24.57 2.73 3.30
N ASP A 97 -24.17 2.26 2.11
CA ASP A 97 -24.96 1.39 1.26
C ASP A 97 -24.80 -0.11 1.61
N ARG A 98 -23.75 -0.53 2.33
CA ARG A 98 -23.61 -1.95 2.73
C ARG A 98 -24.73 -2.39 3.68
N ALA A 99 -25.14 -1.52 4.59
CA ALA A 99 -26.29 -1.79 5.48
C ALA A 99 -27.64 -1.71 4.75
N TYR A 100 -27.69 -1.12 3.55
CA TYR A 100 -28.88 -1.05 2.70
C TYR A 100 -28.97 -2.28 1.78
N ASP A 101 -27.85 -2.70 1.19
CA ASP A 101 -27.74 -3.91 0.37
C ASP A 101 -27.93 -5.19 1.19
N GLU A 102 -27.41 -5.27 2.42
CA GLU A 102 -27.64 -6.42 3.32
C GLU A 102 -29.13 -6.54 3.71
N ARG A 103 -29.86 -5.41 3.88
CA ARG A 103 -31.32 -5.44 4.13
C ARG A 103 -32.10 -5.85 2.88
N ARG A 104 -31.66 -5.40 1.71
CA ARG A 104 -32.31 -5.69 0.43
C ARG A 104 -32.16 -7.17 0.06
N ASP A 105 -30.98 -7.74 0.27
CA ASP A 105 -30.73 -9.17 0.05
C ASP A 105 -31.46 -10.06 1.06
N HIS A 106 -31.58 -9.62 2.33
CA HIS A 106 -32.43 -10.30 3.32
C HIS A 106 -33.92 -10.29 2.95
N GLN A 107 -34.41 -9.22 2.31
CA GLN A 107 -35.80 -9.15 1.81
C GLN A 107 -36.01 -9.95 0.53
N ALA A 108 -34.98 -10.08 -0.31
CA ALA A 108 -35.02 -10.82 -1.57
C ALA A 108 -34.90 -12.35 -1.41
N MET A 109 -34.38 -12.86 -0.29
CA MET A 109 -34.23 -14.30 -0.03
C MET A 109 -35.43 -14.99 0.63
N GLY A 110 -36.49 -14.26 1.02
CA GLY A 110 -37.80 -14.85 1.30
C GLY A 110 -37.86 -15.98 2.34
N TRP A 111 -37.19 -15.84 3.49
CA TRP A 111 -37.44 -16.73 4.63
C TRP A 111 -38.38 -16.02 5.62
N VAL A 112 -39.64 -16.47 5.60
CA VAL A 112 -40.62 -16.29 6.68
C VAL A 112 -40.25 -17.19 7.85
#